data_AF-A0A3M1TBJ2-F1
#
_entry.id   AF-A0A3M1TBJ2-F1
#
_cell.length_a   1.000
_cell.length_b   1.000
_cell.length_c   1.000
_cell.angle_alpha   90.00
_cell.angle_beta   90.00
_cell.angle_gamma   90.00
#
_symmetry.space_group_name_H-M   'P 1'
#
loop_
_entity.id
_entity.type
_entity.pdbx_description
1 polymer ?
#
loop_
_entity_poly.entity_id
_entity_poly.type
_entity_poly.pdbx_seq_one_letter_code
_entity_poly.pdbx_strand_id
1 'polypeptide(L)'
;SSIAPEGSWGKAIVEHMPLVGLFVFIPLAYWCRSPAIFGLGAIAAMTSFLANLLRFQGWAIELAIALPPALFWAYRDRLWQFGRWRHLTSVLEGRFRAIARRLAVLFLSAVLYVFSFNIWHYLKLGNLDFDRWQSLRAFIVDIAIVGALTLLGWLQLRSPGDSTGGSPETQDRFQQWRAVNSPTVAALILLVGTLLFWHLHVAPIPLFGTISMNIMLFLFSISLVRDGLAAGVRRTFWGGTLLLSLSIVSRMLEYNTGLLLKSFVFVLCGVGAIVAGLAFEQTLKKSKPLSIPPSSQEEAP
;
A
#
# COMPACT_ATOMS: atom_id res chain seq x y z
N SER A 1 11.25 16.75 -48.61
CA SER A 1 11.91 17.01 -47.30
C SER A 1 10.92 16.65 -46.20
N SER A 2 11.05 15.42 -45.68
CA SER A 2 10.20 14.86 -44.63
C SER A 2 10.56 15.46 -43.28
N ILE A 3 9.64 16.22 -42.69
CA ILE A 3 9.75 16.77 -41.34
C ILE A 3 9.71 15.61 -40.34
N ALA A 4 10.71 15.56 -39.46
CA ALA A 4 10.94 14.52 -38.48
C ALA A 4 9.77 14.34 -37.47
N PRO A 5 9.57 13.14 -36.90
CA PRO A 5 8.47 12.82 -35.98
C PRO A 5 8.78 13.27 -34.54
N GLU A 6 9.23 14.51 -34.35
CA GLU A 6 9.68 15.00 -33.03
C GLU A 6 8.52 15.13 -32.02
N GLY A 7 7.29 15.33 -32.50
CA GLY A 7 6.09 15.34 -31.66
C GLY A 7 5.58 13.96 -31.21
N SER A 8 6.01 12.87 -31.88
CA SER A 8 5.50 11.51 -31.61
C SER A 8 6.12 10.89 -30.36
N TRP A 9 7.42 11.12 -30.15
CA TRP A 9 8.15 10.54 -29.02
C TRP A 9 7.77 11.18 -27.70
N GLY A 10 7.59 12.50 -27.67
CA GLY A 10 7.14 13.22 -26.48
C GLY A 10 5.77 12.74 -26.00
N LYS A 11 4.83 12.54 -26.93
CA LYS A 11 3.49 12.01 -26.62
C LYS A 11 3.57 10.58 -26.07
N ALA A 12 4.38 9.71 -26.68
CA ALA A 12 4.57 8.34 -26.22
C ALA A 12 5.21 8.25 -24.82
N ILE A 13 6.18 9.13 -24.50
CA ILE A 13 6.82 9.18 -23.18
C ILE A 13 5.82 9.61 -22.10
N VAL A 14 4.98 10.60 -22.39
CA VAL A 14 3.94 11.07 -21.45
C VAL A 14 2.87 9.98 -21.24
N GLU A 15 2.49 9.29 -22.31
CA GLU A 15 1.47 8.23 -22.26
C GLU A 15 1.94 7.00 -21.46
N HIS A 16 3.23 6.63 -21.57
CA HIS A 16 3.85 5.51 -20.84
C HIS A 16 4.67 5.95 -19.62
N MET A 17 4.42 7.15 -19.07
CA MET A 17 5.09 7.65 -17.86
C MET A 17 5.10 6.66 -16.68
N PRO A 18 4.04 5.87 -16.42
CA PRO A 18 4.07 4.85 -15.36
C PRO A 18 5.15 3.79 -15.57
N LEU A 19 5.35 3.33 -16.81
CA LEU A 19 6.38 2.35 -17.15
C LEU A 19 7.77 2.97 -17.11
N VAL A 20 7.93 4.21 -17.57
CA VAL A 20 9.21 4.94 -17.42
C VAL A 20 9.56 5.07 -15.94
N GLY A 21 8.57 5.41 -15.10
CA GLY A 21 8.67 5.36 -13.64
C GLY A 21 9.25 4.04 -13.13
N LEU A 22 8.65 2.93 -13.56
CA LEU A 22 9.00 1.60 -13.11
C LEU A 22 10.36 1.10 -13.64
N PHE A 23 10.66 1.31 -14.91
CA PHE A 23 11.85 0.76 -15.57
C PHE A 23 13.07 1.67 -15.55
N VAL A 24 12.91 2.97 -15.29
CA VAL A 24 14.05 3.90 -15.18
C VAL A 24 14.39 4.16 -13.72
N PHE A 25 13.41 4.51 -12.88
CA PHE A 25 13.71 4.88 -11.50
C PHE A 25 14.05 3.68 -10.62
N ILE A 26 13.51 2.48 -10.88
CA ILE A 26 13.85 1.30 -10.08
C ILE A 26 15.32 0.90 -10.32
N PRO A 27 15.82 0.68 -11.55
CA PRO A 27 17.23 0.38 -11.77
C PRO A 27 18.15 1.50 -11.31
N LEU A 28 17.76 2.76 -11.50
CA LEU A 28 18.54 3.91 -11.01
C LEU A 28 18.61 3.92 -9.48
N ALA A 29 17.54 3.58 -8.77
CA ALA A 29 17.55 3.47 -7.32
C ALA A 29 18.47 2.35 -6.83
N TYR A 30 18.55 1.22 -7.55
CA TYR A 30 19.54 0.17 -7.27
C TYR A 30 20.96 0.66 -7.53
N TRP A 31 21.17 1.44 -8.59
CA TRP A 31 22.49 1.95 -8.93
C TRP A 31 23.00 3.00 -7.94
N CYS A 32 22.14 3.96 -7.59
CA CYS A 32 22.42 4.98 -6.58
C CYS A 32 22.32 4.45 -5.14
N ARG A 33 21.87 3.21 -4.94
CA ARG A 33 21.64 2.57 -3.63
C ARG A 33 20.78 3.41 -2.67
N SER A 34 19.87 4.22 -3.21
CA SER A 34 19.14 5.23 -2.44
C SER A 34 17.67 4.83 -2.22
N PRO A 35 17.24 4.64 -0.96
CA PRO A 35 15.82 4.36 -0.63
C PRO A 35 14.90 5.53 -0.97
N ALA A 36 15.40 6.76 -0.96
CA ALA A 36 14.61 7.95 -1.27
C ALA A 36 14.23 7.99 -2.76
N ILE A 37 15.18 7.66 -3.65
CA ILE A 37 14.94 7.62 -5.10
C ILE A 37 13.92 6.53 -5.43
N PHE A 38 14.03 5.37 -4.80
CA PHE A 38 13.04 4.30 -4.95
C PHE A 38 11.64 4.75 -4.52
N GLY A 39 11.53 5.38 -3.34
CA GLY A 39 10.25 5.87 -2.82
C GLY A 39 9.60 6.93 -3.72
N LEU A 40 10.38 7.92 -4.16
CA LEU A 40 9.90 8.97 -5.07
C LEU A 40 9.51 8.41 -6.43
N GLY A 41 10.31 7.52 -7.00
CA GLY A 41 10.00 6.84 -8.26
C GLY A 41 8.72 6.01 -8.18
N ALA A 42 8.51 5.30 -7.06
CA ALA A 42 7.27 4.55 -6.81
C ALA A 42 6.05 5.47 -6.70
N ILE A 43 6.15 6.61 -5.99
CA ILE A 43 5.07 7.60 -5.90
C ILE A 43 4.78 8.21 -7.28
N ALA A 44 5.81 8.55 -8.04
CA ALA A 44 5.66 9.11 -9.39
C ALA A 44 4.99 8.10 -10.34
N ALA A 45 5.43 6.84 -10.32
CA ALA A 45 4.81 5.77 -11.10
C ALA A 45 3.33 5.56 -10.72
N MET A 46 3.04 5.55 -9.42
CA MET A 46 1.68 5.37 -8.90
C MET A 46 0.74 6.52 -9.28
N THR A 47 1.18 7.76 -9.07
CA THR A 47 0.38 8.94 -9.39
C THR A 47 0.16 9.07 -10.88
N SER A 48 1.18 8.78 -11.71
CA SER A 48 1.05 8.76 -13.16
C SER A 48 0.08 7.68 -13.63
N PHE A 49 0.15 6.47 -13.05
CA PHE A 49 -0.75 5.37 -13.39
C PHE A 49 -2.20 5.73 -13.07
N LEU A 50 -2.45 6.30 -11.88
CA LEU A 50 -3.77 6.74 -11.46
C LEU A 50 -4.29 7.89 -12.32
N ALA A 51 -3.46 8.90 -12.61
CA ALA A 51 -3.84 10.04 -13.44
C ALA A 51 -4.19 9.62 -14.87
N ASN A 52 -3.39 8.73 -15.47
CA ASN A 52 -3.66 8.20 -16.80
C ASN A 52 -4.97 7.41 -16.80
N LEU A 53 -5.27 6.59 -15.78
CA LEU A 53 -6.53 5.84 -15.76
C LEU A 53 -7.77 6.70 -15.49
N LEU A 54 -7.67 7.69 -14.61
CA LEU A 54 -8.75 8.62 -14.33
C LEU A 54 -9.14 9.43 -15.57
N ARG A 55 -8.18 9.71 -16.46
CA ARG A 55 -8.43 10.35 -17.75
C ARG A 55 -9.35 9.54 -18.66
N PHE A 56 -9.32 8.21 -18.56
CA PHE A 56 -10.12 7.32 -19.41
C PHE A 56 -11.50 6.97 -18.86
N GLN A 57 -11.93 7.63 -17.77
CA GLN A 57 -13.28 7.61 -17.20
C GLN A 57 -14.08 6.33 -17.45
N GLY A 58 -13.79 5.27 -16.71
CA GLY A 58 -14.81 4.29 -16.39
C GLY A 58 -14.42 2.84 -16.57
N TRP A 59 -13.84 2.45 -17.71
CA TRP A 59 -13.81 1.03 -18.07
C TRP A 59 -12.85 0.15 -17.25
N ALA A 60 -11.88 0.74 -16.55
CA ALA A 60 -10.88 0.00 -15.78
C ALA A 60 -10.53 0.66 -14.43
N ILE A 61 -11.37 1.56 -13.91
CA ILE A 61 -11.07 2.33 -12.68
C ILE A 61 -10.75 1.40 -11.50
N GLU A 62 -11.41 0.25 -11.44
CA GLU A 62 -11.16 -0.81 -10.47
C GLU A 62 -9.73 -1.36 -10.55
N LEU A 63 -9.15 -1.50 -11.76
CA LEU A 63 -7.73 -1.83 -11.92
C LEU A 63 -6.83 -0.68 -11.48
N ALA A 64 -7.14 0.60 -11.75
CA ALA A 64 -6.33 1.73 -11.27
C ALA A 64 -6.15 1.71 -9.76
N ILE A 65 -7.21 1.32 -9.06
CA ILE A 65 -7.29 1.41 -7.62
C ILE A 65 -6.71 0.15 -6.98
N ALA A 66 -6.99 -1.03 -7.53
CA ALA A 66 -6.54 -2.29 -6.94
C ALA A 66 -5.09 -2.66 -7.33
N LEU A 67 -4.64 -2.32 -8.53
CA LEU A 67 -3.38 -2.82 -9.10
C LEU A 67 -2.12 -2.20 -8.44
N PRO A 68 -2.02 -0.87 -8.21
CA PRO A 68 -0.84 -0.29 -7.56
C PRO A 68 -0.54 -0.82 -6.14
N PRO A 69 -1.50 -0.91 -5.20
CA PRO A 69 -1.22 -1.47 -3.89
C PRO A 69 -0.91 -2.98 -3.98
N ALA A 70 -1.52 -3.71 -4.93
CA ALA A 70 -1.19 -5.11 -5.18
C ALA A 70 0.25 -5.30 -5.65
N LEU A 71 0.69 -4.49 -6.61
CA LEU A 71 2.06 -4.51 -7.14
C LEU A 71 3.08 -4.21 -6.03
N PHE A 72 2.88 -3.12 -5.28
CA PHE A 72 3.81 -2.73 -4.24
C PHE A 72 3.84 -3.69 -3.06
N TRP A 73 2.71 -4.34 -2.75
CA TRP A 73 2.68 -5.39 -1.73
C TRP A 73 3.42 -6.65 -2.16
N ALA A 74 3.23 -7.04 -3.42
CA ALA A 74 3.87 -8.20 -4.05
C ALA A 74 5.34 -7.97 -4.43
N TYR A 75 5.82 -6.72 -4.38
CA TYR A 75 7.18 -6.35 -4.75
C TYR A 75 8.23 -7.20 -4.02
N ARG A 76 9.10 -7.82 -4.82
CA ARG A 76 10.28 -8.58 -4.38
C ARG A 76 11.47 -8.17 -5.23
N ASP A 77 12.62 -7.98 -4.58
CA ASP A 77 13.90 -7.69 -5.23
C ASP A 77 14.31 -8.81 -6.22
N ARG A 78 13.78 -10.03 -6.04
CA ARG A 78 14.00 -11.20 -6.92
C ARG A 78 13.56 -10.99 -8.37
N LEU A 79 12.55 -10.13 -8.61
CA LEU A 79 12.09 -9.82 -9.97
C LEU A 79 13.16 -9.11 -10.82
N TRP A 80 14.19 -8.55 -10.18
CA TRP A 80 15.25 -7.77 -10.83
C TRP A 80 16.62 -8.46 -10.76
N GLN A 81 16.67 -9.74 -10.36
CA GLN A 81 17.89 -10.53 -10.26
C GLN A 81 18.40 -11.04 -11.62
N PHE A 82 18.53 -10.14 -12.61
CA PHE A 82 19.10 -10.47 -13.91
C PHE A 82 20.60 -10.14 -13.96
N GLY A 83 21.45 -11.14 -14.22
CA GLY A 83 22.87 -10.97 -14.48
C GLY A 83 23.67 -10.28 -13.35
N ARG A 84 24.42 -9.22 -13.69
CA ARG A 84 25.33 -8.48 -12.79
C ARG A 84 24.64 -7.83 -11.59
N TRP A 85 23.31 -7.66 -11.64
CA TRP A 85 22.51 -7.01 -10.61
C TRP A 85 22.24 -7.90 -9.39
N ARG A 86 22.45 -9.23 -9.50
CA ARG A 86 22.20 -10.22 -8.44
C ARG A 86 22.92 -9.91 -7.12
N HIS A 87 24.17 -9.43 -7.19
CA HIS A 87 24.96 -9.10 -6.00
C HIS A 87 24.58 -7.73 -5.40
N LEU A 88 24.07 -6.79 -6.20
CA LEU A 88 23.59 -5.50 -5.71
C LEU A 88 22.22 -5.62 -5.03
N THR A 89 21.37 -6.51 -5.54
CA THR A 89 20.03 -6.76 -4.99
C THR A 89 20.06 -7.41 -3.62
N SER A 90 21.04 -8.29 -3.33
CA SER A 90 21.12 -9.02 -2.04
C SER A 90 21.49 -8.11 -0.86
N VAL A 91 22.35 -7.11 -1.08
CA VAL A 91 22.77 -6.16 -0.02
C VAL A 91 21.67 -5.17 0.35
N LEU A 92 20.82 -4.81 -0.62
CA LEU A 92 19.69 -3.89 -0.43
C LEU A 92 18.38 -4.63 -0.14
N GLU A 93 18.43 -5.96 -0.11
CA GLU A 93 17.29 -6.84 0.06
C GLU A 93 16.57 -6.50 1.38
N GLY A 94 15.29 -6.16 1.27
CA GLY A 94 14.46 -5.79 2.43
C GLY A 94 14.27 -4.29 2.64
N ARG A 95 15.21 -3.41 2.27
CA ARG A 95 15.01 -1.94 2.42
C ARG A 95 13.97 -1.42 1.44
N PHE A 96 14.11 -1.74 0.15
CA PHE A 96 13.15 -1.34 -0.88
C PHE A 96 11.80 -2.02 -0.68
N ARG A 97 11.81 -3.31 -0.32
CA ARG A 97 10.60 -4.05 0.04
C ARG A 97 9.83 -3.41 1.21
N ALA A 98 10.51 -2.96 2.25
CA ALA A 98 9.86 -2.28 3.38
C ALA A 98 9.22 -0.95 2.94
N ILE A 99 9.86 -0.22 2.02
CA ILE A 99 9.33 1.04 1.47
C ILE A 99 8.11 0.77 0.59
N ALA A 100 8.21 -0.18 -0.34
CA ALA A 100 7.11 -0.57 -1.23
C ALA A 100 5.87 -0.97 -0.42
N ARG A 101 6.04 -1.78 0.62
CA ARG A 101 4.92 -2.18 1.49
C ARG A 101 4.33 -1.04 2.30
N ARG A 102 5.15 -0.09 2.77
CA ARG A 102 4.64 1.12 3.43
C ARG A 102 3.80 1.95 2.46
N LEU A 103 4.26 2.11 1.22
CA LEU A 103 3.50 2.80 0.17
C LEU A 103 2.19 2.06 -0.16
N ALA A 104 2.22 0.72 -0.24
CA ALA A 104 1.02 -0.08 -0.46
C ALA A 104 -0.03 0.12 0.65
N VAL A 105 0.40 0.07 1.92
CA VAL A 105 -0.49 0.31 3.08
C VAL A 105 -1.01 1.74 3.08
N LEU A 106 -0.16 2.74 2.87
CA LEU A 106 -0.57 4.15 2.81
C LEU A 106 -1.59 4.40 1.70
N PHE A 107 -1.35 3.83 0.52
CA PHE A 107 -2.29 3.96 -0.59
C PHE A 107 -3.61 3.24 -0.32
N LEU A 108 -3.55 2.01 0.21
CA LEU A 108 -4.77 1.27 0.56
C LEU A 108 -5.57 2.00 1.63
N SER A 109 -4.92 2.59 2.65
CA SER A 109 -5.55 3.46 3.64
C SER A 109 -6.22 4.67 2.98
N ALA A 110 -5.53 5.34 2.05
CA ALA A 110 -6.07 6.51 1.35
C ALA A 110 -7.28 6.13 0.48
N VAL A 111 -7.20 5.03 -0.27
CA VAL A 111 -8.30 4.50 -1.08
C VAL A 111 -9.50 4.17 -0.19
N LEU A 112 -9.31 3.35 0.85
CA LEU A 112 -10.40 2.98 1.77
C LEU A 112 -11.01 4.22 2.43
N TYR A 113 -10.20 5.21 2.79
CA TYR A 113 -10.68 6.46 3.37
C TYR A 113 -11.51 7.28 2.38
N VAL A 114 -11.01 7.53 1.18
CA VAL A 114 -11.72 8.32 0.14
C VAL A 114 -13.01 7.62 -0.29
N PHE A 115 -12.95 6.32 -0.54
CA PHE A 115 -14.13 5.52 -0.91
C PHE A 115 -15.07 5.23 0.25
N SER A 116 -14.69 5.54 1.49
CA SER A 116 -15.63 5.47 2.61
C SER A 116 -16.71 6.54 2.49
N PHE A 117 -16.46 7.68 1.83
CA PHE A 117 -17.43 8.75 1.65
C PHE A 117 -18.44 8.43 0.54
N ASN A 118 -19.46 9.28 0.40
CA ASN A 118 -20.53 9.15 -0.60
C ASN A 118 -20.10 9.35 -2.07
N ILE A 119 -18.81 9.15 -2.39
CA ILE A 119 -18.23 9.31 -3.73
C ILE A 119 -18.85 8.34 -4.76
N TRP A 120 -19.39 7.22 -4.30
CA TRP A 120 -20.06 6.21 -5.11
C TRP A 120 -21.25 6.76 -5.91
N HIS A 121 -21.90 7.84 -5.50
CA HIS A 121 -22.99 8.45 -6.28
C HIS A 121 -22.50 9.13 -7.56
N TYR A 122 -21.24 9.59 -7.55
CA TYR A 122 -20.61 10.30 -8.66
C TYR A 122 -19.79 9.37 -9.55
N LEU A 123 -19.52 8.15 -9.08
CA LEU A 123 -18.77 7.15 -9.81
C LEU A 123 -19.67 6.51 -10.88
N LYS A 124 -19.46 6.87 -12.13
CA LYS A 124 -20.19 6.32 -13.27
C LYS A 124 -19.23 5.96 -14.40
N LEU A 125 -19.60 4.97 -15.21
CA LEU A 125 -18.87 4.68 -16.44
C LEU A 125 -19.03 5.85 -17.41
N GLY A 126 -17.91 6.38 -17.91
CA GLY A 126 -17.92 7.36 -18.99
C GLY A 126 -18.07 6.66 -20.35
N ASN A 127 -18.70 7.33 -21.30
CA ASN A 127 -18.72 6.86 -22.68
C ASN A 127 -17.31 6.95 -23.30
N LEU A 128 -16.88 5.88 -23.97
CA LEU A 128 -15.61 5.83 -24.67
C LEU A 128 -15.78 6.42 -26.08
N ASP A 129 -15.26 7.62 -26.29
CA ASP A 129 -15.20 8.22 -27.63
C ASP A 129 -14.07 7.58 -28.47
N PHE A 130 -14.16 7.70 -29.79
CA PHE A 130 -13.23 7.09 -30.76
C PHE A 130 -11.76 7.55 -30.55
N ASP A 131 -11.54 8.82 -30.20
CA ASP A 131 -10.20 9.34 -29.87
C ASP A 131 -9.62 8.75 -28.59
N ARG A 132 -10.48 8.35 -27.63
CA ARG A 132 -10.04 7.66 -26.41
C ARG A 132 -9.61 6.24 -26.73
N TRP A 133 -10.28 5.57 -27.68
CA TRP A 133 -9.97 4.19 -28.06
C TRP A 133 -8.53 3.99 -28.51
N GLN A 134 -7.96 4.94 -29.26
CA GLN A 134 -6.56 4.84 -29.71
C GLN A 134 -5.57 4.98 -28.55
N SER A 135 -5.86 5.86 -27.59
CA SER A 135 -5.03 6.06 -26.40
C SER A 135 -5.18 4.92 -25.37
N LEU A 136 -6.35 4.27 -25.32
CA LEU A 136 -6.57 3.05 -24.56
C LEU A 136 -5.68 1.90 -25.01
N ARG A 137 -5.40 1.76 -26.31
CA ARG A 137 -4.53 0.70 -26.82
C ARG A 137 -3.11 0.79 -26.25
N ALA A 138 -2.56 1.99 -26.15
CA ALA A 138 -1.26 2.20 -25.52
C ALA A 138 -1.32 1.83 -24.03
N PHE A 139 -2.39 2.23 -23.34
CA PHE A 139 -2.53 1.97 -21.91
C PHE A 139 -2.79 0.49 -21.56
N ILE A 140 -3.42 -0.29 -22.44
CA ILE A 140 -3.59 -1.75 -22.25
C ILE A 140 -2.22 -2.44 -22.07
N VAL A 141 -1.18 -1.95 -22.73
CA VAL A 141 0.19 -2.47 -22.56
C VAL A 141 0.69 -2.20 -21.13
N ASP A 142 0.47 -1.00 -20.60
CA ASP A 142 0.83 -0.66 -19.22
C ASP A 142 0.08 -1.56 -18.22
N ILE A 143 -1.23 -1.75 -18.40
CA ILE A 143 -2.04 -2.65 -17.57
C ILE A 143 -1.51 -4.07 -17.66
N ALA A 144 -1.23 -4.58 -18.86
CA ALA A 144 -0.78 -5.94 -19.07
C ALA A 144 0.59 -6.17 -18.41
N ILE A 145 1.53 -5.25 -18.58
CA ILE A 145 2.87 -5.35 -17.98
C ILE A 145 2.79 -5.27 -16.45
N VAL A 146 2.09 -4.26 -15.91
CA VAL A 146 1.99 -4.10 -14.45
C VAL A 146 1.18 -5.25 -13.84
N GLY A 147 0.14 -5.72 -14.52
CA GLY A 147 -0.65 -6.89 -14.13
C GLY A 147 0.16 -8.17 -14.13
N ALA A 148 0.97 -8.42 -15.16
CA ALA A 148 1.87 -9.57 -15.23
C ALA A 148 2.92 -9.53 -14.11
N LEU A 149 3.56 -8.38 -13.88
CA LEU A 149 4.51 -8.19 -12.78
C LEU A 149 3.87 -8.43 -11.41
N THR A 150 2.64 -7.94 -11.22
CA THR A 150 1.86 -8.16 -10.00
C THR A 150 1.58 -9.65 -9.81
N LEU A 151 1.06 -10.33 -10.83
CA LEU A 151 0.75 -11.76 -10.77
C LEU A 151 2.00 -12.59 -10.47
N LEU A 152 3.13 -12.29 -11.13
CA LEU A 152 4.41 -12.94 -10.87
C LEU A 152 4.89 -12.71 -9.43
N GLY A 153 4.77 -11.48 -8.92
CA GLY A 153 5.11 -11.17 -7.52
C GLY A 153 4.29 -11.98 -6.52
N TRP A 154 2.98 -12.15 -6.78
CA TRP A 154 2.08 -12.98 -5.96
C TRP A 154 2.34 -14.48 -6.09
N LEU A 155 2.70 -14.98 -7.28
CA LEU A 155 3.08 -16.39 -7.46
C LEU A 155 4.38 -16.70 -6.71
N GLN A 156 5.37 -15.80 -6.75
CA GLN A 156 6.60 -15.93 -5.98
C GLN A 156 6.38 -15.88 -4.46
N LEU A 157 5.30 -15.24 -3.99
CA LEU A 157 4.92 -15.28 -2.58
C LEU A 157 4.58 -16.70 -2.09
N ARG A 158 4.14 -17.58 -2.99
CA ARG A 158 3.81 -18.98 -2.67
C ARG A 158 5.01 -19.92 -2.71
N SER A 159 6.08 -19.57 -3.43
CA SER A 159 7.27 -20.42 -3.53
C SER A 159 8.04 -20.44 -2.19
N PRO A 160 8.16 -21.60 -1.51
CA PRO A 160 8.87 -21.73 -0.23
C PRO A 160 10.40 -21.66 -0.36
N GLY A 161 10.95 -21.59 -1.58
CA GLY A 161 12.38 -21.68 -1.84
C GLY A 161 13.07 -20.31 -1.93
N ASP A 162 13.59 -19.83 -0.80
CA ASP A 162 14.91 -19.17 -0.71
C ASP A 162 15.19 -18.80 0.76
N SER A 163 15.69 -19.77 1.52
CA SER A 163 16.30 -19.60 2.85
C SER A 163 17.80 -19.33 2.73
N THR A 164 18.23 -18.62 1.70
CA THR A 164 19.65 -18.50 1.33
C THR A 164 20.18 -17.12 1.71
N GLY A 165 20.66 -17.02 2.97
CA GLY A 165 21.76 -16.12 3.31
C GLY A 165 21.52 -14.96 4.30
N GLY A 166 20.37 -14.88 4.98
CA GLY A 166 20.11 -13.87 6.01
C GLY A 166 20.05 -14.49 7.41
N SER A 167 20.67 -13.85 8.41
CA SER A 167 20.69 -14.29 9.81
C SER A 167 19.28 -14.72 10.31
N PRO A 168 19.13 -15.92 10.90
CA PRO A 168 17.83 -16.55 11.16
C PRO A 168 16.91 -15.73 12.10
N GLU A 169 17.46 -15.10 13.14
CA GLU A 169 16.63 -14.53 14.22
C GLU A 169 15.83 -13.26 13.84
N THR A 170 16.32 -12.45 12.89
CA THR A 170 15.58 -11.23 12.45
C THR A 170 14.62 -11.52 11.30
N GLN A 171 14.96 -12.55 10.51
CA GLN A 171 14.19 -13.02 9.36
C GLN A 171 12.89 -13.68 9.82
N ASP A 172 12.92 -14.48 10.89
CA ASP A 172 11.75 -15.24 11.39
C ASP A 172 10.63 -14.33 11.91
N ARG A 173 10.95 -13.28 12.69
CA ARG A 173 9.92 -12.32 13.15
C ARG A 173 9.30 -11.53 12.01
N PHE A 174 10.07 -11.19 10.98
CA PHE A 174 9.59 -10.46 9.80
C PHE A 174 8.83 -11.37 8.81
N GLN A 175 9.15 -12.66 8.76
CA GLN A 175 8.41 -13.68 8.01
C GLN A 175 7.12 -14.11 8.71
N GLN A 176 7.10 -14.19 10.04
CA GLN A 176 5.88 -14.45 10.81
C GLN A 176 4.89 -13.29 10.71
N TRP A 177 5.38 -12.04 10.74
CA TRP A 177 4.59 -10.83 10.40
C TRP A 177 4.02 -10.88 8.96
N ARG A 178 4.76 -11.50 8.03
CA ARG A 178 4.39 -11.63 6.60
C ARG A 178 3.27 -12.64 6.37
N ALA A 179 3.19 -13.72 7.15
CA ALA A 179 2.21 -14.78 6.94
C ALA A 179 0.79 -14.39 7.36
N VAL A 180 0.64 -13.63 8.45
CA VAL A 180 -0.68 -13.25 9.00
C VAL A 180 -1.28 -12.04 8.26
N ASN A 181 -0.45 -11.12 7.75
CA ASN A 181 -0.91 -9.88 7.13
C ASN A 181 -1.02 -9.92 5.60
N SER A 182 -0.33 -10.85 4.94
CA SER A 182 -0.49 -11.02 3.49
C SER A 182 -1.91 -11.41 3.06
N PRO A 183 -2.64 -12.30 3.75
CA PRO A 183 -4.00 -12.64 3.34
C PRO A 183 -4.99 -11.51 3.62
N THR A 184 -4.82 -10.72 4.69
CA THR A 184 -5.72 -9.60 4.99
C THR A 184 -5.60 -8.50 3.93
N VAL A 185 -4.38 -8.12 3.56
CA VAL A 185 -4.16 -7.13 2.49
C VAL A 185 -4.63 -7.66 1.13
N ALA A 186 -4.37 -8.94 0.81
CA ALA A 186 -4.90 -9.56 -0.40
C ALA A 186 -6.44 -9.50 -0.44
N ALA A 187 -7.08 -9.90 0.66
CA ALA A 187 -8.54 -9.91 0.78
C ALA A 187 -9.11 -8.50 0.63
N LEU A 188 -8.51 -7.49 1.28
CA LEU A 188 -8.94 -6.09 1.14
C LEU A 188 -8.82 -5.59 -0.30
N ILE A 189 -7.70 -5.86 -0.98
CA ILE A 189 -7.52 -5.45 -2.38
C ILE A 189 -8.55 -6.13 -3.28
N LEU A 190 -8.76 -7.44 -3.11
CA LEU A 190 -9.74 -8.20 -3.89
C LEU A 190 -11.16 -7.69 -3.64
N LEU A 191 -11.52 -7.45 -2.38
CA LEU A 191 -12.82 -6.93 -2.01
C LEU A 191 -13.06 -5.52 -2.56
N VAL A 192 -12.08 -4.63 -2.49
CA VAL A 192 -12.15 -3.29 -3.09
C VAL A 192 -12.36 -3.39 -4.60
N GLY A 193 -11.54 -4.19 -5.30
CA GLY A 193 -11.67 -4.39 -6.74
C GLY A 193 -13.02 -4.98 -7.13
N THR A 194 -13.51 -5.97 -6.38
CA THR A 194 -14.80 -6.63 -6.63
C THR A 194 -15.97 -5.69 -6.43
N LEU A 195 -15.96 -4.88 -5.35
CA LEU A 195 -17.01 -3.89 -5.11
C LEU A 195 -17.06 -2.82 -6.20
N LEU A 196 -15.90 -2.33 -6.63
CA LEU A 196 -15.82 -1.35 -7.72
C LEU A 196 -16.30 -1.95 -9.04
N PHE A 197 -15.85 -3.16 -9.38
CA PHE A 197 -16.29 -3.87 -10.57
C PHE A 197 -17.82 -4.05 -10.57
N TRP A 198 -18.39 -4.51 -9.45
CA TRP A 198 -19.83 -4.71 -9.32
C TRP A 198 -20.59 -3.39 -9.50
N HIS A 199 -20.15 -2.32 -8.83
CA HIS A 199 -20.78 -1.00 -8.89
C HIS A 199 -20.77 -0.42 -10.31
N LEU A 200 -19.67 -0.60 -11.04
CA LEU A 200 -19.46 -0.02 -12.37
C LEU A 200 -20.11 -0.81 -13.51
N HIS A 201 -20.10 -2.15 -13.44
CA HIS A 201 -20.49 -3.01 -14.55
C HIS A 201 -21.79 -3.79 -14.36
N VAL A 202 -22.20 -4.06 -13.12
CA VAL A 202 -23.38 -4.90 -12.82
C VAL A 202 -24.56 -4.02 -12.41
N ALA A 203 -24.42 -3.31 -11.30
CA ALA A 203 -25.47 -2.43 -10.78
C ALA A 203 -24.87 -1.37 -9.85
N PRO A 204 -25.30 -0.10 -9.95
CA PRO A 204 -24.85 0.96 -9.05
C PRO A 204 -25.35 0.69 -7.63
N ILE A 205 -24.41 0.45 -6.73
CA ILE A 205 -24.65 0.12 -5.32
C ILE A 205 -24.09 1.21 -4.36
N PRO A 206 -24.54 2.48 -4.44
CA PRO A 206 -23.88 3.57 -3.73
C PRO A 206 -23.94 3.44 -2.20
N LEU A 207 -25.07 3.00 -1.64
CA LEU A 207 -25.23 2.80 -0.20
C LEU A 207 -24.36 1.64 0.31
N PHE A 208 -24.44 0.48 -0.35
CA PHE A 208 -23.65 -0.69 0.03
C PHE A 208 -22.15 -0.44 -0.11
N GLY A 209 -21.71 0.22 -1.19
CA GLY A 209 -20.31 0.58 -1.39
C GLY A 209 -19.76 1.42 -0.24
N THR A 210 -20.46 2.49 0.15
CA THR A 210 -20.10 3.34 1.29
C THR A 210 -20.01 2.52 2.58
N ILE A 211 -21.02 1.72 2.91
CA ILE A 211 -21.05 0.92 4.15
C ILE A 211 -19.91 -0.11 4.17
N SER A 212 -19.72 -0.86 3.08
CA SER A 212 -18.68 -1.88 2.99
C SER A 212 -17.28 -1.28 3.13
N MET A 213 -17.00 -0.14 2.49
CA MET A 213 -15.70 0.54 2.62
C MET A 213 -15.45 1.04 4.03
N ASN A 214 -16.47 1.54 4.72
CA ASN A 214 -16.34 1.96 6.13
C ASN A 214 -15.99 0.78 7.04
N ILE A 215 -16.68 -0.37 6.86
CA ILE A 215 -16.38 -1.58 7.62
C ILE A 215 -14.94 -2.04 7.34
N MET A 216 -14.52 -2.07 6.07
CA MET A 216 -13.16 -2.43 5.69
C MET A 216 -12.12 -1.46 6.27
N LEU A 217 -12.37 -0.16 6.22
CA LEU A 217 -11.48 0.87 6.78
C LEU A 217 -11.33 0.70 8.30
N PHE A 218 -12.42 0.43 9.00
CA PHE A 218 -12.42 0.18 10.44
C PHE A 218 -11.64 -1.09 10.80
N LEU A 219 -11.94 -2.21 10.14
CA LEU A 219 -11.24 -3.48 10.35
C LEU A 219 -9.76 -3.36 10.00
N PHE A 220 -9.41 -2.65 8.93
CA PHE A 220 -8.03 -2.42 8.53
C PHE A 220 -7.28 -1.58 9.56
N SER A 221 -7.89 -0.52 10.07
CA SER A 221 -7.30 0.31 11.14
C SER A 221 -7.03 -0.50 12.40
N ILE A 222 -7.99 -1.34 12.82
CA ILE A 222 -7.81 -2.25 13.96
C ILE A 222 -6.70 -3.26 13.70
N SER A 223 -6.63 -3.85 12.49
CA SER A 223 -5.54 -4.77 12.16
C SER A 223 -4.17 -4.10 12.28
N LEU A 224 -4.01 -2.85 11.81
CA LEU A 224 -2.76 -2.10 11.94
C LEU A 224 -2.40 -1.82 13.40
N VAL A 225 -3.37 -1.48 14.25
CA VAL A 225 -3.15 -1.28 15.70
C VAL A 225 -2.70 -2.60 16.35
N ARG A 226 -3.43 -3.68 16.10
CA ARG A 226 -3.12 -5.02 16.62
C ARG A 226 -1.73 -5.49 16.19
N ASP A 227 -1.38 -5.29 14.92
CA ASP A 227 -0.09 -5.67 14.37
C ASP A 227 1.03 -4.79 14.92
N GLY A 228 0.77 -3.49 15.11
CA GLY A 228 1.68 -2.57 15.76
C GLY A 228 2.00 -2.97 17.20
N LEU A 229 0.98 -3.39 17.96
CA LEU A 229 1.12 -3.92 19.32
C LEU A 229 1.90 -5.24 19.34
N ALA A 230 1.54 -6.21 18.50
CA ALA A 230 2.20 -7.51 18.44
C ALA A 230 3.68 -7.42 18.00
N ALA A 231 3.98 -6.53 17.06
CA ALA A 231 5.34 -6.33 16.55
C ALA A 231 6.18 -5.35 17.38
N GLY A 232 5.57 -4.58 18.29
CA GLY A 232 6.23 -3.49 19.02
C GLY A 232 6.69 -2.33 18.13
N VAL A 233 6.14 -2.21 16.91
CA VAL A 233 6.54 -1.18 15.94
C VAL A 233 5.68 0.05 16.11
N ARG A 234 6.26 1.10 16.71
CA ARG A 234 5.60 2.39 17.00
C ARG A 234 4.86 2.97 15.79
N ARG A 235 5.48 2.97 14.61
CA ARG A 235 4.91 3.60 13.41
C ARG A 235 3.62 2.92 12.95
N THR A 236 3.56 1.59 12.95
CA THR A 236 2.37 0.84 12.53
C THR A 236 1.23 1.02 13.54
N PHE A 237 1.56 1.01 14.83
CA PHE A 237 0.61 1.27 15.91
C PHE A 237 -0.03 2.66 15.76
N TRP A 238 0.79 3.72 15.76
CA TRP A 238 0.31 5.09 15.64
C TRP A 238 -0.40 5.35 14.30
N GLY A 239 0.05 4.73 13.21
CA GLY A 239 -0.63 4.80 11.91
C GLY A 239 -2.04 4.21 11.95
N GLY A 240 -2.20 3.04 12.57
CA GLY A 240 -3.52 2.41 12.78
C GLY A 240 -4.42 3.24 13.69
N THR A 241 -3.88 3.77 14.80
CA THR A 241 -4.63 4.63 15.73
C THR A 241 -5.10 5.91 15.04
N LEU A 242 -4.21 6.56 14.28
CA LEU A 242 -4.56 7.77 13.52
C LEU A 242 -5.66 7.48 12.50
N LEU A 243 -5.55 6.38 11.74
CA LEU A 243 -6.55 5.99 10.75
C LEU A 243 -7.91 5.69 11.39
N LEU A 244 -7.89 5.01 12.55
CA LEU A 244 -9.08 4.74 13.34
C LEU A 244 -9.74 6.03 13.83
N SER A 245 -8.96 6.94 14.43
CA SER A 245 -9.43 8.25 14.86
C SER A 245 -10.01 9.06 13.71
N LEU A 246 -9.34 9.07 12.55
CA LEU A 246 -9.78 9.79 11.37
C LEU A 246 -11.11 9.22 10.85
N SER A 247 -11.28 7.89 10.87
CA SER A 247 -12.54 7.25 10.46
C SER A 247 -13.72 7.66 11.34
N ILE A 248 -13.54 7.69 12.67
CA ILE A 248 -14.58 8.07 13.64
C ILE A 248 -14.92 9.56 13.51
N VAL A 249 -13.90 10.43 13.52
CA VAL A 249 -14.10 11.88 13.46
C VAL A 249 -14.76 12.29 12.14
N SER A 250 -14.35 11.70 11.01
CA SER A 250 -14.93 12.04 9.70
C SER A 250 -16.42 11.73 9.63
N ARG A 251 -16.86 10.58 10.19
CA ARG A 251 -18.28 10.23 10.25
C ARG A 251 -19.06 11.13 11.19
N MET A 252 -18.48 11.47 12.33
CA MET A 252 -19.08 12.43 13.26
C MET A 252 -19.27 13.81 12.64
N LEU A 253 -18.36 14.23 11.76
CA LEU A 253 -18.48 15.51 11.03
C LEU A 253 -19.49 15.44 9.88
N GLU A 254 -19.56 14.31 9.17
CA GLU A 254 -20.47 14.12 8.03
C GLU A 254 -21.95 14.06 8.46
N TYR A 255 -22.26 13.40 9.58
CA TYR A 255 -23.63 13.32 10.08
C TYR A 255 -23.98 14.52 10.96
N ASN A 256 -25.19 15.06 10.77
CA ASN A 256 -25.77 16.12 11.62
C ASN A 256 -26.10 15.60 13.01
N THR A 257 -25.05 15.37 13.79
CA THR A 257 -25.10 15.07 15.21
C THR A 257 -25.00 16.38 16.00
N GLY A 258 -25.69 16.47 17.14
CA GLY A 258 -25.64 17.64 18.00
C GLY A 258 -24.21 17.96 18.46
N LEU A 259 -23.92 19.25 18.73
CA LEU A 259 -22.58 19.71 19.10
C LEU A 259 -22.00 18.96 20.32
N LEU A 260 -22.85 18.64 21.30
CA LEU A 260 -22.45 17.89 22.50
C LEU A 260 -21.93 16.48 22.18
N LEU A 261 -22.53 15.78 21.22
CA LEU A 261 -22.08 14.44 20.82
C LEU A 261 -20.73 14.51 20.12
N LYS A 262 -20.51 15.53 19.28
CA LYS A 262 -19.23 15.77 18.60
C LYS A 262 -18.10 16.00 19.61
N SER A 263 -18.32 16.86 20.61
CA SER A 263 -17.32 17.09 21.68
C SER A 263 -17.08 15.84 22.52
N PHE A 264 -18.14 15.09 22.86
CA PHE A 264 -18.01 13.86 23.65
C PHE A 264 -17.19 12.79 22.93
N VAL A 265 -17.48 12.53 21.65
CA VAL A 265 -16.75 11.53 20.85
C VAL A 265 -15.29 11.97 20.62
N PHE A 266 -15.03 13.26 20.46
CA PHE A 266 -13.66 13.77 20.35
C PHE A 266 -12.85 13.52 21.63
N VAL A 267 -13.44 13.78 22.80
CA VAL A 267 -12.82 13.48 24.09
C VAL A 267 -12.59 11.97 24.25
N LEU A 268 -13.59 11.14 23.92
CA LEU A 268 -13.48 9.68 24.03
C LEU A 268 -12.38 9.12 23.10
N CYS A 269 -12.29 9.63 21.88
CA CYS A 269 -11.22 9.26 20.93
C CYS A 269 -9.84 9.67 21.45
N GLY A 270 -9.71 10.89 21.98
CA GLY A 270 -8.46 11.40 22.56
C GLY A 270 -8.01 10.58 23.77
N VAL A 271 -8.91 10.33 24.72
CA VAL A 271 -8.64 9.49 25.90
C VAL A 271 -8.29 8.06 25.48
N GLY A 272 -9.04 7.49 24.53
CA GLY A 272 -8.77 6.15 24.00
C GLY A 272 -7.38 6.04 23.38
N ALA A 273 -6.95 7.03 22.60
CA ALA A 273 -5.60 7.08 22.03
C ALA A 273 -4.50 7.16 23.10
N ILE A 274 -4.71 7.95 24.16
CA ILE A 274 -3.77 8.06 25.30
C ILE A 274 -3.66 6.72 26.03
N VAL A 275 -4.78 6.10 26.39
CA VAL A 275 -4.81 4.80 27.07
C VAL A 275 -4.12 3.72 26.22
N ALA A 276 -4.41 3.68 24.91
CA ALA A 276 -3.77 2.75 23.99
C ALA A 276 -2.25 2.99 23.92
N GLY A 277 -1.80 4.25 23.90
CA GLY A 277 -0.39 4.61 23.91
C GLY A 277 0.34 4.15 25.18
N LEU A 278 -0.28 4.35 26.35
CA LEU A 278 0.27 3.88 27.62
C LEU A 278 0.33 2.35 27.69
N ALA A 279 -0.72 1.67 27.23
CA ALA A 279 -0.75 0.21 27.14
C ALA A 279 0.37 -0.33 26.23
N PHE A 280 0.59 0.31 25.08
CA PHE A 280 1.68 -0.02 24.16
C PHE A 280 3.06 0.10 24.82
N GLU A 281 3.31 1.17 25.57
CA GLU A 281 4.58 1.35 26.29
C GLU A 281 4.79 0.29 27.39
N GLN A 282 3.73 -0.09 28.10
CA GLN A 282 3.79 -1.15 29.10
C GLN A 282 4.15 -2.50 28.47
N THR A 283 3.56 -2.83 27.32
CA THR A 283 3.90 -4.06 26.58
C THR A 283 5.36 -4.05 26.15
N LEU A 284 5.88 -2.93 25.64
CA LEU A 284 7.30 -2.81 25.28
C LEU A 284 8.24 -2.98 26.49
N LYS A 285 7.87 -2.42 27.65
CA LYS A 285 8.67 -2.55 28.88
C LYS A 285 8.72 -3.99 29.38
N LYS A 286 7.61 -4.74 29.32
CA LYS A 286 7.55 -6.15 29.73
C LYS A 286 8.33 -7.07 28.78
N SER A 287 8.44 -6.73 27.50
CA SER A 287 9.15 -7.54 26.50
C SER A 287 10.67 -7.34 26.46
N LYS A 288 11.23 -6.38 27.21
CA LYS A 288 12.68 -6.20 27.32
C LYS A 288 13.18 -7.08 28.47
N PRO A 289 13.82 -8.24 28.23
CA PRO A 289 14.34 -9.06 29.31
C PRO A 289 15.36 -8.23 30.09
N LEU A 290 15.22 -8.27 31.42
CA LEU A 290 16.18 -7.73 32.37
C LEU A 290 17.57 -8.23 31.96
N SER A 291 18.42 -7.35 31.46
CA SER A 291 19.85 -7.65 31.35
C SER A 291 20.32 -7.99 32.75
N ILE A 292 20.54 -9.28 33.01
CA ILE A 292 21.17 -9.77 34.23
C ILE A 292 22.46 -8.95 34.38
N PRO A 293 22.64 -8.18 35.47
CA PRO A 293 23.91 -7.51 35.71
C PRO A 293 25.00 -8.60 35.76
N PRO A 294 26.15 -8.42 35.12
CA PRO A 294 27.23 -9.38 35.22
C PRO A 294 27.52 -9.60 36.70
N SER A 295 27.36 -10.85 37.09
CA SER A 295 27.67 -11.43 38.38
C SER A 295 28.99 -10.90 38.93
N SER A 296 28.98 -10.49 40.20
CA SER A 296 29.78 -11.13 41.25
C SER A 296 30.85 -12.11 40.75
N GLN A 297 31.96 -11.58 40.25
CA GLN A 297 33.22 -12.29 40.04
C GLN A 297 34.36 -11.39 40.49
N GLU A 298 34.46 -11.14 41.79
CA GLU A 298 35.74 -10.92 42.47
C GLU A 298 35.48 -10.94 43.97
N GLU A 299 35.81 -12.08 44.58
CA GLU A 299 36.29 -12.26 45.96
C GLU A 299 35.93 -13.67 46.41
N ALA A 300 36.86 -14.59 46.18
CA ALA A 300 37.07 -15.75 47.04
C ALA A 300 38.58 -15.81 47.33
N PRO A 301 38.95 -16.14 48.58
CA PRO A 301 40.25 -15.83 49.20
C PRO A 301 41.45 -16.62 48.67
#